data_AF-A0A3D6CLZ2-F1
#
_entry.id   AF-A0A3D6CLZ2-F1
#
_cell.length_a   1.000
_cell.length_b   1.000
_cell.length_c   1.000
_cell.angle_alpha   90.00
_cell.angle_beta   90.00
_cell.angle_gamma   90.00
#
_symmetry.space_group_name_H-M   'P 1'
#
loop_
_entity.id
_entity.type
_entity.pdbx_description
1 polymer ?
#
loop_
_entity_poly.entity_id
_entity_poly.type
_entity_poly.pdbx_seq_one_letter_code
_entity_poly.pdbx_strand_id
1 'polypeptide(L)'
;QIYAAGDLADPHGTHKVCLDSLFAALKKVKHKKYMKDCWVWLYRGAWHEWESYDIEMAVPMSPDQVLKKRHAIFYHQTQKDGVMFQGDDSREFWVRVEDRNRLTAKKYNDLGLADYAAIEAFKRYHF
;
A
#
# COMPACT_ATOMS: atom_id res chain seq x y z
N GLN A 1 -14.77 5.04 -4.29
CA GLN A 1 -13.32 4.74 -4.29
C GLN A 1 -13.12 3.30 -3.84
N ILE A 2 -12.14 2.60 -4.42
CA ILE A 2 -11.76 1.21 -4.09
C ILE A 2 -10.25 1.21 -3.83
N TYR A 3 -9.81 0.54 -2.75
CA TYR A 3 -8.39 0.34 -2.45
C TYR A 3 -8.07 -1.14 -2.50
N ALA A 4 -6.97 -1.51 -3.16
CA ALA A 4 -6.58 -2.91 -3.33
C ALA A 4 -5.06 -3.08 -3.25
N ALA A 5 -4.62 -4.25 -2.79
CA ALA A 5 -3.21 -4.61 -2.80
C ALA A 5 -2.77 -4.86 -4.25
N GLY A 6 -1.92 -3.97 -4.78
CA GLY A 6 -1.27 -4.10 -6.09
C GLY A 6 0.08 -4.82 -6.01
N ASP A 7 0.38 -5.47 -4.89
CA ASP A 7 1.61 -6.22 -4.70
C ASP A 7 1.48 -7.63 -5.29
N LEU A 8 2.00 -7.81 -6.50
CA LEU A 8 2.03 -9.09 -7.20
C LEU A 8 3.21 -9.98 -6.76
N ALA A 9 4.10 -9.50 -5.89
CA ALA A 9 5.22 -10.27 -5.34
C ALA A 9 4.75 -11.16 -4.17
N ASP A 10 3.65 -11.88 -4.36
CA ASP A 10 3.14 -12.88 -3.41
C ASP A 10 3.61 -14.28 -3.85
N PRO A 11 4.49 -14.95 -3.07
CA PRO A 11 5.00 -16.28 -3.41
C PRO A 11 3.91 -17.35 -3.48
N HIS A 12 2.74 -17.13 -2.87
CA HIS A 12 1.61 -18.05 -2.89
C HIS A 12 0.53 -17.65 -3.92
N GLY A 13 0.68 -16.51 -4.61
CA GLY A 13 -0.23 -16.05 -5.66
C GLY A 13 -1.64 -15.62 -5.19
N THR A 14 -1.89 -15.56 -3.88
CA THR A 14 -3.19 -15.18 -3.30
C THR A 14 -3.54 -13.73 -3.63
N HIS A 15 -2.58 -12.80 -3.52
CA HIS A 15 -2.77 -11.40 -3.91
C HIS A 15 -3.18 -11.28 -5.38
N LYS A 16 -2.54 -12.05 -6.26
CA LYS A 16 -2.88 -12.07 -7.68
C LYS A 16 -4.31 -12.56 -7.91
N VAL A 17 -4.71 -13.65 -7.27
CA VAL A 17 -6.08 -14.20 -7.38
C VAL A 17 -7.13 -13.20 -6.89
N CYS A 18 -6.88 -12.53 -5.76
CA CYS A 18 -7.77 -11.49 -5.24
C CYS A 18 -7.87 -10.30 -6.19
N LEU A 19 -6.74 -9.85 -6.75
CA LEU A 19 -6.71 -8.73 -7.68
C LEU A 19 -7.36 -9.06 -9.04
N ASP A 20 -7.13 -10.27 -9.57
CA ASP A 20 -7.79 -10.76 -10.78
C ASP A 20 -9.32 -10.81 -10.58
N SER A 21 -9.77 -11.27 -9.41
CA SER A 21 -11.19 -11.29 -9.04
C SER A 21 -11.79 -9.88 -8.97
N LEU A 22 -11.05 -8.93 -8.39
CA LEU A 22 -11.45 -7.51 -8.38
C LEU A 22 -11.59 -6.96 -9.80
N PHE A 23 -10.60 -7.19 -10.67
CA PHE A 23 -10.64 -6.72 -12.06
C PHE A 23 -11.80 -7.34 -12.85
N ALA A 24 -12.09 -8.62 -12.63
CA ALA A 24 -13.26 -9.27 -13.22
C ALA A 24 -14.58 -8.62 -12.75
N ALA A 25 -14.68 -8.28 -11.46
CA ALA A 25 -15.86 -7.58 -10.92
C ALA A 25 -15.99 -6.17 -11.51
N LEU A 26 -14.89 -5.41 -11.60
CA LEU A 26 -14.87 -4.07 -12.21
C LEU A 26 -15.37 -4.10 -13.65
N LYS A 27 -14.91 -5.05 -14.47
CA LYS A 27 -15.40 -5.22 -15.85
C LYS A 27 -16.91 -5.41 -15.92
N LYS A 28 -17.50 -6.12 -14.95
CA LYS A 28 -18.95 -6.34 -14.88
C LYS A 28 -19.73 -5.11 -14.46
N VAL A 29 -19.18 -4.26 -13.60
CA VAL A 29 -19.93 -3.11 -13.03
C VAL A 29 -19.59 -1.76 -13.65
N LYS A 30 -18.51 -1.66 -14.45
CA LYS A 30 -18.00 -0.38 -14.96
C LYS A 30 -18.99 0.47 -15.75
N HIS A 31 -20.01 -0.15 -16.35
CA HIS A 31 -21.06 0.56 -17.11
C HIS A 31 -22.09 1.26 -16.20
N LYS A 32 -22.12 0.95 -14.90
CA LYS A 32 -23.06 1.58 -13.96
C LYS A 32 -22.69 3.04 -13.70
N LYS A 33 -23.69 3.92 -13.61
CA LYS A 33 -23.49 5.38 -13.52
C LYS A 33 -22.53 5.80 -12.39
N TYR A 34 -22.62 5.16 -11.21
CA TYR A 34 -21.78 5.48 -10.06
C TYR A 34 -20.29 5.13 -10.25
N MET A 35 -19.95 4.31 -11.24
CA MET A 35 -18.55 3.95 -11.51
C MET A 35 -17.78 5.08 -12.19
N LYS A 36 -18.47 6.08 -12.77
CA LYS A 36 -17.82 7.27 -13.35
C LYS A 36 -17.01 8.07 -12.32
N ASP A 37 -17.47 8.05 -11.07
CA ASP A 37 -16.85 8.77 -9.95
C ASP A 37 -16.09 7.82 -9.00
N CYS A 38 -15.77 6.61 -9.47
CA CYS A 38 -15.06 5.61 -8.69
C CYS A 38 -13.64 5.38 -9.24
N TRP A 39 -12.63 5.63 -8.41
CA TRP A 39 -11.25 5.30 -8.70
C TRP A 39 -10.83 4.04 -7.94
N VAL A 40 -9.89 3.31 -8.54
CA VAL A 40 -9.26 2.12 -7.95
C VAL A 40 -7.81 2.47 -7.69
N TRP A 41 -7.41 2.40 -6.42
CA TRP A 41 -6.09 2.76 -5.92
C TRP A 41 -5.35 1.52 -5.45
N LEU A 42 -4.17 1.31 -6.01
CA LEU A 42 -3.30 0.18 -5.72
C LEU A 42 -2.21 0.58 -4.75
N TYR A 43 -2.17 -0.06 -3.58
CA TYR A 43 -1.09 0.09 -2.60
C TYR A 43 -0.17 -1.14 -2.62
N ARG A 44 1.07 -1.00 -2.15
CA ARG A 44 2.03 -2.10 -2.04
C ARG A 44 2.11 -2.69 -0.62
N GLY A 45 2.60 -3.93 -0.53
CA GLY A 45 2.92 -4.59 0.73
C GLY A 45 4.20 -4.05 1.38
N ALA A 46 4.57 -4.59 2.54
CA ALA A 46 5.66 -4.04 3.37
C ALA A 46 7.06 -4.08 2.74
N TRP A 47 7.24 -4.83 1.65
CA TRP A 47 8.56 -5.14 1.08
C TRP A 47 9.03 -4.12 0.04
N HIS A 48 8.14 -3.70 -0.86
CA HIS A 48 8.46 -2.83 -1.97
C HIS A 48 7.49 -1.65 -2.00
N GLU A 49 7.95 -0.51 -2.48
CA GLU A 49 7.10 0.65 -2.74
C GLU A 49 7.10 0.97 -4.24
N TRP A 50 6.14 1.77 -4.68
CA TRP A 50 6.20 2.39 -6.00
C TRP A 50 7.42 3.32 -6.13
N GLU A 51 8.00 3.38 -7.33
CA GLU A 51 8.97 4.43 -7.65
C GLU A 51 8.28 5.79 -7.69
N SER A 52 9.01 6.87 -7.37
CA SER A 52 8.40 8.20 -7.19
C SER A 52 7.60 8.67 -8.42
N TYR A 53 8.02 8.28 -9.63
CA TYR A 53 7.37 8.62 -10.90
C TYR A 53 6.13 7.75 -11.22
N ASP A 54 5.95 6.62 -10.52
CA ASP A 54 4.78 5.74 -10.64
C ASP A 54 3.65 6.10 -9.66
N ILE A 55 3.95 6.97 -8.68
CA ILE A 55 2.99 7.37 -7.64
C ILE A 55 2.03 8.41 -8.23
N GLU A 56 0.73 8.10 -8.19
CA GLU A 56 -0.33 8.99 -8.66
C GLU A 56 -1.12 9.64 -7.52
N MET A 57 -0.99 9.10 -6.30
CA MET A 57 -1.50 9.71 -5.07
C MET A 57 -0.52 9.47 -3.92
N ALA A 58 -0.08 10.56 -3.31
CA ALA A 58 0.76 10.57 -2.11
C ALA A 58 -0.03 11.16 -0.94
N VAL A 59 -0.26 10.37 0.10
CA VAL A 59 -1.02 10.78 1.29
C VAL A 59 -0.05 11.02 2.45
N PRO A 60 0.21 12.28 2.84
CA PRO A 60 1.08 12.57 3.96
C PRO A 60 0.45 12.15 5.29
N MET A 61 1.29 11.69 6.22
CA MET A 61 0.91 11.25 7.55
C MET A 61 1.69 12.04 8.61
N SER A 62 0.96 12.46 9.64
CA SER A 62 1.52 12.99 10.90
C SER A 62 2.13 11.88 11.75
N PRO A 63 3.00 12.20 12.72
CA PRO A 63 3.54 11.21 13.67
C PRO A 63 2.45 10.38 14.36
N ASP A 64 1.33 11.01 14.77
CA ASP A 64 0.21 10.30 15.41
C ASP A 64 -0.48 9.31 14.48
N GLN A 65 -0.58 9.62 13.19
CA GLN A 65 -1.15 8.71 12.19
C GLN A 65 -0.23 7.50 11.95
N VAL A 66 1.10 7.71 11.98
CA VAL A 66 2.08 6.61 11.91
C VAL A 66 1.91 5.68 13.11
N LEU A 67 1.80 6.23 14.33
CA LEU A 67 1.55 5.44 15.54
C LEU A 67 0.23 4.66 15.47
N LYS A 68 -0.85 5.29 15.00
CA LYS A 68 -2.15 4.62 14.79
C LYS A 68 -2.04 3.47 13.78
N LYS A 69 -1.32 3.67 12.68
CA LYS A 69 -1.08 2.63 11.66
C LYS A 69 -0.30 1.46 12.26
N ARG A 70 0.74 1.74 13.06
CA ARG A 70 1.51 0.71 13.75
C ARG A 70 0.64 -0.11 14.72
N HIS A 71 -0.20 0.55 15.51
CA HIS A 71 -1.15 -0.15 16.39
C HIS A 71 -2.15 -1.00 15.59
N ALA A 72 -2.64 -0.51 14.45
CA ALA A 72 -3.53 -1.27 13.58
C ALA A 72 -2.89 -2.57 13.09
N ILE A 73 -1.60 -2.52 12.71
CA ILE A 73 -0.82 -3.71 12.33
C ILE A 73 -0.72 -4.69 13.50
N PHE A 74 -0.45 -4.20 14.71
CA PHE A 74 -0.33 -5.06 15.89
C PHE A 74 -1.62 -5.79 16.29
N TYR A 75 -2.80 -5.28 15.91
CA TYR A 75 -4.06 -6.00 16.13
C TYR A 75 -4.18 -7.28 15.27
N HIS A 76 -3.39 -7.39 14.19
CA HIS A 76 -3.31 -8.61 13.39
C HIS A 76 -2.21 -9.50 13.94
N GLN A 77 -2.56 -10.41 14.87
CA GLN A 77 -1.61 -11.34 15.52
C GLN A 77 -0.72 -12.10 14.51
N THR A 78 -1.27 -12.50 13.37
CA THR A 78 -0.53 -13.18 12.30
C THR A 78 0.54 -12.33 11.60
N GLN A 79 0.55 -11.01 11.84
CA GLN A 79 1.58 -10.07 11.39
C GLN A 79 2.51 -9.61 12.52
N LYS A 80 2.17 -9.95 13.77
CA LYS A 80 2.97 -9.68 14.98
C LYS A 80 3.92 -10.84 15.26
N ASP A 81 3.43 -12.07 15.18
CA ASP A 81 4.26 -13.26 15.37
C ASP A 81 5.07 -13.54 14.10
N GLY A 82 6.27 -14.10 14.26
CA GLY A 82 7.21 -14.34 13.16
C GLY A 82 6.51 -14.93 11.93
N VAL A 83 6.62 -14.26 10.79
CA VAL A 83 6.01 -14.75 9.55
C VAL A 83 6.55 -16.15 9.25
N MET A 84 5.67 -17.10 8.94
CA MET A 84 6.06 -18.50 8.65
C MET A 84 7.12 -18.60 7.53
N PHE A 85 7.20 -17.58 6.67
CA PHE A 85 8.19 -17.44 5.63
C PHE A 85 8.89 -16.08 5.77
N GLN A 86 9.86 -15.99 6.69
CA GLN A 86 10.81 -14.87 6.68
C GLN A 86 11.72 -15.06 5.47
N GLY A 87 11.67 -14.12 4.52
CA GLY A 87 12.75 -13.97 3.54
C GLY A 87 14.02 -13.45 4.24
N ASP A 88 14.93 -12.84 3.49
CA ASP A 88 16.22 -12.40 4.04
C ASP A 88 16.14 -11.14 4.94
N ASP A 89 14.96 -10.51 5.07
CA ASP A 89 14.74 -9.35 5.96
C ASP A 89 14.20 -9.80 7.32
N SER A 90 15.02 -9.63 8.36
CA SER A 90 14.70 -10.00 9.74
C SER A 90 13.83 -9.00 10.48
N ARG A 91 13.53 -7.83 9.87
CA ARG A 91 12.71 -6.80 10.51
C ARG A 91 11.25 -7.24 10.65
N GLU A 92 10.64 -6.87 11.78
CA GLU A 92 9.21 -7.07 12.00
C GLU A 92 8.37 -6.34 10.92
N PHE A 93 7.18 -6.86 10.62
CA PHE A 93 6.33 -6.32 9.55
C PHE A 93 6.02 -4.83 9.75
N TRP A 94 5.72 -4.41 10.98
CA TRP A 94 5.42 -3.01 11.29
C TRP A 94 6.62 -2.08 11.03
N VAL A 95 7.85 -2.53 11.33
CA VAL A 95 9.09 -1.77 11.10
C VAL A 95 9.25 -1.54 9.61
N ARG A 96 9.06 -2.58 8.80
CA ARG A 96 9.15 -2.49 7.34
C ARG A 96 8.14 -1.51 6.76
N VAL A 97 6.89 -1.56 7.22
CA VAL A 97 5.85 -0.63 6.79
C VAL A 97 6.18 0.82 7.19
N GLU A 98 6.62 1.05 8.43
CA GLU A 98 6.98 2.38 8.93
C GLU A 98 8.17 2.96 8.16
N ASP A 99 9.25 2.19 8.01
CA ASP A 99 10.43 2.58 7.24
C ASP A 99 10.09 2.89 5.78
N ARG A 100 9.25 2.06 5.14
CA ARG A 100 8.82 2.27 3.76
C ARG A 100 8.15 3.64 3.60
N ASN A 101 7.15 3.94 4.42
CA ASN A 101 6.44 5.21 4.30
C ASN A 101 7.32 6.41 4.68
N ARG A 102 8.21 6.25 5.66
CA ARG A 102 9.21 7.27 6.04
C ARG A 102 10.19 7.55 4.90
N LEU A 103 10.66 6.52 4.20
CA LEU A 103 11.54 6.66 3.04
C LEU A 103 10.85 7.37 1.88
N THR A 104 9.56 7.10 1.63
CA THR A 104 8.77 7.86 0.64
C THR A 104 8.67 9.33 1.01
N ALA A 105 8.40 9.65 2.28
CA ALA A 105 8.40 11.04 2.76
C ALA A 105 9.76 11.71 2.58
N LYS A 106 10.85 11.02 2.93
CA LYS A 106 12.21 11.51 2.72
C LYS A 106 12.50 11.80 1.25
N LYS A 107 12.15 10.88 0.34
CA LYS A 107 12.32 11.09 -1.11
C LYS A 107 11.58 12.33 -1.59
N TYR A 108 10.37 12.58 -1.10
CA TYR A 108 9.58 13.75 -1.46
C TYR A 108 10.19 15.05 -0.90
N ASN A 109 10.68 15.02 0.34
CA ASN A 109 11.40 16.14 0.94
C ASN A 109 12.71 16.45 0.18
N ASP A 110 13.48 15.42 -0.20
CA ASP A 110 14.70 15.57 -1.01
C ASP A 110 14.42 16.20 -2.39
N LEU A 111 13.18 16.08 -2.90
CA LEU A 111 12.70 16.75 -4.12
C LEU A 111 12.19 18.19 -3.87
N GLY A 112 12.25 18.69 -2.64
CA GLY A 112 11.85 20.04 -2.25
C GLY A 112 10.41 20.18 -1.75
N LEU A 113 9.70 19.07 -1.48
CA LEU A 113 8.36 19.10 -0.90
C LEU A 113 8.40 19.22 0.64
N ALA A 114 7.24 19.48 1.24
CA ALA A 114 7.12 19.61 2.69
C ALA A 114 7.55 18.34 3.43
N ASP A 115 8.13 18.54 4.63
CA ASP A 115 8.57 17.46 5.49
C ASP A 115 7.37 16.80 6.20
N TYR A 116 7.27 15.49 6.09
CA TYR A 116 6.22 14.68 6.72
C TYR A 116 6.84 13.46 7.41
N ALA A 117 6.21 12.98 8.47
CA ALA A 117 6.70 11.80 9.19
C ALA A 117 6.72 10.55 8.29
N ALA A 118 5.74 10.45 7.40
CA ALA A 118 5.58 9.35 6.47
C ALA A 118 4.62 9.72 5.32
N ILE A 119 4.74 9.05 4.18
CA ILE A 119 3.81 9.17 3.05
C ILE A 119 3.34 7.78 2.63
N GLU A 120 2.03 7.61 2.50
CA GLU A 120 1.42 6.44 1.86
C GLU A 120 1.23 6.69 0.37
N ALA A 121 1.65 5.73 -0.46
CA ALA A 121 1.65 5.88 -1.91
C ALA A 121 0.64 4.95 -2.57
N PHE A 122 -0.04 5.48 -3.60
CA PHE A 122 -0.98 4.72 -4.41
C PHE A 122 -0.75 4.96 -5.90
N LYS A 123 -0.95 3.91 -6.69
CA LYS A 123 -1.01 3.95 -8.15
C LYS A 123 -2.46 3.73 -8.61
N ARG A 124 -2.92 4.46 -9.61
CA ARG A 124 -4.28 4.33 -10.12
C ARG A 124 -4.38 3.14 -11.07
N TYR A 125 -5.43 2.36 -10.91
CA TYR A 125 -5.85 1.39 -11.92
C TYR A 125 -6.96 1.98 -12.79
N HIS A 126 -6.76 1.96 -14.10
CA HIS A 126 -7.71 2.44 -15.10
C HIS A 126 -8.48 1.26 -15.73
N PHE A 127 -9.81 1.32 -15.76
CA PHE A 127 -10.70 0.20 -16.14
C PHE A 127 -11.94 0.61 -16.97
#